data_AF-A0A7L4ZNN9-F1
#
_entry.id   AF-A0A7L4ZNN9-F1
#
_cell.length_a   1.000
_cell.length_b   1.000
_cell.length_c   1.000
_cell.angle_alpha   90.00
_cell.angle_beta   90.00
_cell.angle_gamma   90.00
#
_symmetry.space_group_name_H-M   'P 1'
#
loop_
_entity.id
_entity.type
_entity.pdbx_description
1 polymer ?
#
loop_
_entity_poly.entity_id
_entity_poly.type
_entity_poly.pdbx_seq_one_letter_code
_entity_poly.pdbx_strand_id
1 'polypeptide(L)'
;MKHLFIYFCIGFAILSCTHEIAQSTSISVLADKTHAVIPAPSIGDFHYVFDGKHNVNMAIEFSYQIIGNTDINKRRSLSLPAYSILGNTLLRKTEMDSFFATIDTLFHREQTKEFEYKQSHIFIPLVQRLKAMQQSQASEKVILLYSDLVEHSPLYNGYSTSHKRSMDKDYDTIVDLFQSHLTLDDYSGITLYIIYYPTSTLENQLFSDFCKIYKSVFKDTGLKIRIGMDNNITSSHE
;
A
#
# COMPACT_ATOMS: atom_id res chain seq x y z
N MET A 1 -35.52 47.97 9.26
CA MET A 1 -34.04 47.86 9.21
C MET A 1 -33.46 46.82 10.18
N LYS A 2 -33.90 46.73 11.45
CA LYS A 2 -33.40 45.71 12.40
C LYS A 2 -33.61 44.24 11.96
N HIS A 3 -34.74 43.93 11.33
CA HIS A 3 -35.02 42.56 10.87
C HIS A 3 -34.14 42.12 9.69
N LEU A 4 -33.71 43.04 8.83
CA LEU A 4 -32.84 42.73 7.68
C LEU A 4 -31.44 42.28 8.13
N PHE A 5 -30.94 42.86 9.22
CA PHE A 5 -29.63 42.52 9.80
C PHE A 5 -29.63 41.13 10.45
N ILE A 6 -30.75 40.72 11.05
CA ILE A 6 -30.90 39.39 11.65
C ILE A 6 -30.92 38.29 10.57
N TYR A 7 -31.61 38.51 9.44
CA TYR A 7 -31.59 37.55 8.34
C TYR A 7 -30.21 37.45 7.67
N PHE A 8 -29.45 38.54 7.61
CA PHE A 8 -28.08 38.52 7.10
C PHE A 8 -27.13 37.72 8.01
N CYS A 9 -27.22 37.88 9.34
CA CYS A 9 -26.43 37.11 10.29
C CYS A 9 -26.80 35.61 10.31
N ILE A 10 -28.10 35.27 10.19
CA ILE A 10 -28.54 33.87 10.10
C ILE A 10 -28.06 33.25 8.78
N GLY A 11 -28.12 33.98 7.66
CA GLY A 11 -27.62 33.52 6.37
C GLY A 11 -26.10 33.24 6.35
N PHE A 12 -25.31 34.03 7.08
CA PHE A 12 -23.86 33.82 7.20
C PHE A 12 -23.50 32.60 8.08
N ALA A 13 -24.32 32.29 9.09
CA ALA A 13 -24.09 31.15 9.98
C ALA A 13 -24.30 29.79 9.29
N ILE A 14 -25.14 29.71 8.25
CA ILE A 14 -25.41 28.45 7.52
C ILE A 14 -24.37 28.13 6.44
N LEU A 15 -23.50 29.08 6.09
CA LEU A 15 -22.45 28.91 5.07
C LEU A 15 -21.06 28.64 5.67
N SER A 16 -20.89 28.73 6.99
CA SER A 16 -19.57 28.63 7.64
C SER A 16 -19.17 27.23 8.11
N CYS A 17 -19.96 26.20 7.83
CA CYS A 17 -19.59 24.80 8.11
C CYS A 17 -19.09 24.11 6.83
N THR A 18 -18.15 24.71 6.12
CA THR A 18 -17.25 23.93 5.26
C THR A 18 -16.28 23.21 6.16
N HIS A 19 -16.55 21.95 6.52
CA HIS A 19 -15.52 21.07 7.08
C HIS A 19 -14.40 21.01 6.05
N GLU A 20 -13.30 21.71 6.29
CA GLU A 20 -12.05 21.37 5.61
C GLU A 20 -11.78 19.91 5.95
N ILE A 21 -11.85 19.04 4.93
CA ILE A 21 -11.48 17.65 5.07
C ILE A 21 -10.01 17.67 5.43
N ALA A 22 -9.69 17.38 6.69
CA ALA A 22 -8.33 17.26 7.14
C ALA A 22 -7.63 16.25 6.21
N GLN A 23 -6.52 16.67 5.60
CA GLN A 23 -5.71 15.80 4.76
C GLN A 23 -5.43 14.50 5.52
N SER A 24 -5.54 13.38 4.82
CA SER A 24 -5.38 12.07 5.42
C SER A 24 -4.75 11.09 4.45
N THR A 25 -3.86 10.24 4.96
CA THR A 25 -3.19 9.22 4.16
C THR A 25 -3.43 7.85 4.78
N SER A 26 -3.85 6.91 3.94
CA SER A 26 -3.97 5.50 4.29
C SER A 26 -2.83 4.74 3.63
N ILE A 27 -2.03 4.04 4.43
CA ILE A 27 -0.88 3.26 3.99
C ILE A 27 -1.08 1.81 4.42
N SER A 28 -0.92 0.89 3.48
CA SER A 28 -0.95 -0.53 3.75
C SER A 28 0.32 -1.21 3.30
N VAL A 29 0.93 -1.99 4.19
CA VAL A 29 2.09 -2.81 3.88
C VAL A 29 1.64 -4.26 3.82
N LEU A 30 1.88 -4.91 2.68
CA LEU A 30 1.82 -6.36 2.55
C LEU A 30 3.24 -6.88 2.39
N ALA A 31 3.68 -7.72 3.33
CA ALA A 31 5.03 -8.26 3.36
C ALA A 31 5.01 -9.77 3.13
N ASP A 32 5.49 -10.20 1.99
CA ASP A 32 5.77 -11.60 1.71
C ASP A 32 7.01 -12.06 2.50
N LYS A 33 6.87 -13.17 3.23
CA LYS A 33 7.92 -13.75 4.08
C LYS A 33 8.34 -15.15 3.65
N THR A 34 7.99 -15.56 2.44
CA THR A 34 8.20 -16.93 1.99
C THR A 34 9.59 -17.18 1.40
N HIS A 35 10.34 -16.12 1.13
CA HIS A 35 11.70 -16.20 0.62
C HIS A 35 12.60 -15.15 1.27
N ALA A 36 13.78 -15.58 1.75
CA ALA A 36 14.75 -14.73 2.45
C ALA A 36 15.29 -13.54 1.63
N VAL A 37 15.20 -13.60 0.30
CA VAL A 37 15.67 -12.54 -0.61
C VAL A 37 14.67 -11.39 -0.78
N ILE A 38 13.43 -11.55 -0.31
CA ILE A 38 12.43 -10.48 -0.38
C ILE A 38 12.81 -9.40 0.66
N PRO A 39 12.94 -8.13 0.24
CA PRO A 39 13.33 -7.07 1.15
C PRO A 39 12.32 -6.92 2.30
N ALA A 40 12.84 -6.69 3.50
CA ALA A 40 12.02 -6.37 4.63
C ALA A 40 11.45 -4.95 4.50
N PRO A 41 10.20 -4.71 4.90
CA PRO A 41 9.68 -3.35 5.01
C PRO A 41 10.53 -2.51 5.96
N SER A 42 10.84 -1.30 5.54
CA SER A 42 11.62 -0.35 6.34
C SER A 42 10.82 0.90 6.66
N ILE A 43 11.17 1.57 7.76
CA ILE A 43 10.61 2.89 8.06
C ILE A 43 11.05 3.93 7.02
N GLY A 44 12.20 3.74 6.36
CA GLY A 44 12.66 4.59 5.27
C GLY A 44 11.70 4.59 4.07
N ASP A 45 11.19 3.41 3.70
CA ASP A 45 10.18 3.30 2.63
C ASP A 45 8.87 3.98 3.01
N PHE A 46 8.48 3.85 4.28
CA PHE A 46 7.31 4.54 4.80
C PHE A 46 7.50 6.06 4.78
N HIS A 47 8.67 6.54 5.21
CA HIS A 47 9.05 7.94 5.13
C HIS A 47 9.04 8.42 3.69
N TYR A 48 9.60 7.70 2.72
CA TYR A 48 9.58 8.13 1.31
C TYR A 48 8.16 8.33 0.76
N VAL A 49 7.22 7.44 1.09
CA VAL A 49 5.81 7.63 0.72
C VAL A 49 5.23 8.87 1.40
N PHE A 50 5.68 9.15 2.62
CA PHE A 50 5.15 10.20 3.46
C PHE A 50 5.84 11.57 3.26
N ASP A 51 7.11 11.60 2.84
CA ASP A 51 7.95 12.79 2.82
C ASP A 51 7.73 13.59 1.53
N GLY A 52 7.64 14.91 1.69
CA GLY A 52 7.65 15.87 0.59
C GLY A 52 6.32 16.54 0.26
N LYS A 53 5.19 16.16 0.88
CA LYS A 53 3.86 16.78 0.61
C LYS A 53 2.92 16.89 1.80
N HIS A 54 3.32 16.44 2.98
CA HIS A 54 2.37 16.11 4.04
C HIS A 54 2.40 17.07 5.22
N ASN A 55 1.21 17.53 5.59
CA ASN A 55 0.98 18.40 6.73
C ASN A 55 1.15 17.60 8.02
N VAL A 56 1.97 18.07 8.96
CA VAL A 56 2.15 17.43 10.28
C VAL A 56 0.84 17.18 11.04
N ASN A 57 -0.22 17.92 10.71
CA ASN A 57 -1.54 17.82 11.33
C ASN A 57 -2.49 16.79 10.66
N MET A 58 -2.05 16.10 9.60
CA MET A 58 -2.88 15.14 8.87
C MET A 58 -3.22 13.89 9.67
N ALA A 59 -4.32 13.21 9.33
CA ALA A 59 -4.57 11.87 9.84
C ALA A 59 -3.75 10.82 9.07
N ILE A 60 -3.31 9.78 9.77
CA ILE A 60 -2.60 8.63 9.18
C ILE A 60 -3.30 7.35 9.60
N GLU A 61 -3.69 6.55 8.60
CA GLU A 61 -4.13 5.18 8.81
C GLU A 61 -3.03 4.25 8.31
N PHE A 62 -2.55 3.36 9.17
CA PHE A 62 -1.54 2.39 8.82
C PHE A 62 -2.06 0.97 9.02
N SER A 63 -1.72 0.08 8.10
CA SER A 63 -1.91 -1.36 8.29
C SER A 63 -0.71 -2.15 7.80
N TYR A 64 -0.44 -3.25 8.49
CA TYR A 64 0.60 -4.22 8.16
C TYR A 64 -0.01 -5.61 8.11
N GLN A 65 0.32 -6.36 7.07
CA GLN A 65 -0.12 -7.72 6.86
C GLN A 65 1.04 -8.55 6.31
N ILE A 66 1.23 -9.74 6.85
CA ILE A 66 2.16 -10.71 6.29
C ILE A 66 1.41 -11.53 5.24
N ILE A 67 2.03 -11.77 4.09
CA ILE A 67 1.52 -12.70 3.08
C ILE A 67 2.22 -14.05 3.31
N GLY A 68 1.42 -15.12 3.35
CA GLY A 68 1.90 -16.49 3.43
C GLY A 68 1.12 -17.40 2.48
N ASN A 69 0.98 -18.68 2.84
CA ASN A 69 0.35 -19.71 2.01
C ASN A 69 -1.19 -19.75 2.10
N THR A 70 -1.84 -18.70 2.61
CA THR A 70 -3.31 -18.63 2.68
C THR A 70 -3.81 -17.23 2.33
N ASP A 71 -5.08 -17.16 1.95
CA ASP A 71 -5.73 -15.88 1.62
C ASP A 71 -6.05 -15.06 2.89
N ILE A 72 -6.16 -15.70 4.05
CA ILE A 72 -6.57 -15.07 5.31
C ILE A 72 -5.35 -14.87 6.21
N ASN A 73 -4.89 -13.62 6.27
CA ASN A 73 -3.69 -13.28 7.01
C ASN A 73 -3.98 -12.32 8.17
N LYS A 74 -3.19 -12.47 9.24
CA LYS A 74 -3.31 -11.59 10.42
C LYS A 74 -2.85 -10.18 10.07
N ARG A 75 -3.67 -9.19 10.44
CA ARG A 75 -3.40 -7.78 10.22
C ARG A 75 -3.13 -7.04 11.53
N ARG A 76 -2.22 -6.07 11.47
CA ARG A 76 -2.02 -5.05 12.51
C ARG A 76 -2.39 -3.71 11.91
N SER A 77 -3.04 -2.87 12.70
CA SER A 77 -3.41 -1.53 12.27
C SER A 77 -3.05 -0.53 13.36
N LEU A 78 -2.63 0.64 12.95
CA LEU A 78 -2.37 1.80 13.81
C LEU A 78 -3.06 3.00 13.15
N SER A 79 -3.49 3.95 13.97
CA SER A 79 -4.01 5.22 13.45
C SER A 79 -3.47 6.37 14.27
N LEU A 80 -3.20 7.47 13.57
CA LEU A 80 -2.87 8.75 14.15
C LEU A 80 -3.94 9.74 13.66
N PRO A 81 -4.82 10.25 14.53
CA PRO A 81 -5.87 11.17 14.09
C PRO A 81 -5.29 12.50 13.61
N ALA A 82 -6.10 13.25 12.87
CA ALA A 82 -5.78 14.62 12.50
C ALA A 82 -5.62 15.49 13.77
N TYR A 83 -4.76 16.50 13.67
CA TYR A 83 -4.44 17.40 14.77
C TYR A 83 -4.93 18.82 14.45
N SER A 84 -5.26 19.58 15.49
CA SER A 84 -5.70 20.97 15.29
C SER A 84 -4.53 21.84 14.83
N ILE A 85 -4.79 22.76 13.89
CA ILE A 85 -3.82 23.77 13.44
C ILE A 85 -3.40 24.71 14.58
N LEU A 86 -4.31 24.94 15.54
CA LEU A 86 -4.05 25.74 16.74
C LEU A 86 -3.49 24.90 17.90
N GLY A 87 -3.21 23.62 17.65
CA GLY A 87 -2.72 22.68 18.66
C GLY A 87 -1.25 22.89 19.00
N ASN A 88 -0.80 22.16 20.03
CA ASN A 88 0.60 22.17 20.44
C ASN A 88 1.45 21.40 19.41
N THR A 89 2.21 22.13 18.59
CA THR A 89 3.04 21.57 17.52
C THR A 89 4.16 20.67 18.04
N LEU A 90 4.70 20.94 19.24
CA LEU A 90 5.70 20.10 19.87
C LEU A 90 5.11 18.77 20.32
N LEU A 91 3.92 18.80 20.95
CA LEU A 91 3.20 17.59 21.32
C LEU A 91 2.87 16.76 20.07
N ARG A 92 2.38 17.40 19.01
CA ARG A 92 2.08 16.73 17.75
C ARG A 92 3.31 16.06 17.12
N LYS A 93 4.46 16.74 17.16
CA LYS A 93 5.72 16.14 16.69
C LYS A 93 6.06 14.89 17.49
N THR A 94 5.98 14.95 18.81
CA THR A 94 6.22 13.78 19.68
C THR A 94 5.26 12.62 19.40
N GLU A 95 3.98 12.90 19.15
CA GLU A 95 2.99 11.88 18.76
C GLU A 95 3.34 11.22 17.43
N MET A 96 3.75 12.02 16.43
CA MET A 96 4.19 11.53 15.12
C MET A 96 5.44 10.66 15.24
N ASP A 97 6.45 11.13 15.96
CA ASP A 97 7.70 10.41 16.18
C ASP A 97 7.44 9.06 16.90
N SER A 98 6.55 9.06 17.91
CA SER A 98 6.12 7.85 18.61
C SER A 98 5.34 6.88 17.69
N PHE A 99 4.49 7.41 16.82
CA PHE A 99 3.75 6.63 15.83
C PHE A 99 4.71 5.92 14.86
N PHE A 100 5.69 6.64 14.30
CA PHE A 100 6.71 6.06 13.42
C PHE A 100 7.62 5.06 14.14
N ALA A 101 8.04 5.36 15.37
CA ALA A 101 8.80 4.41 16.19
C ALA A 101 8.01 3.11 16.46
N THR A 102 6.70 3.20 16.63
CA THR A 102 5.81 2.04 16.80
C THR A 102 5.74 1.19 15.53
N ILE A 103 5.65 1.83 14.36
CA ILE A 103 5.71 1.15 13.05
C ILE A 103 7.06 0.47 12.86
N ASP A 104 8.15 1.18 13.15
CA ASP A 104 9.50 0.63 13.01
C ASP A 104 9.73 -0.57 13.93
N THR A 105 9.28 -0.47 15.19
CA THR A 105 9.30 -1.60 16.14
C THR A 105 8.47 -2.78 15.64
N LEU A 106 7.32 -2.52 15.01
CA LEU A 106 6.50 -3.56 14.40
C LEU A 106 7.27 -4.25 13.27
N PHE A 107 7.90 -3.51 12.35
CA PHE A 107 8.68 -4.10 11.26
C PHE A 107 9.80 -4.98 11.80
N HIS A 108 10.60 -4.48 12.75
CA HIS A 108 11.68 -5.25 13.37
C HIS A 108 11.17 -6.53 14.04
N ARG A 109 10.08 -6.45 14.82
CA ARG A 109 9.50 -7.62 15.50
C ARG A 109 8.97 -8.67 14.53
N GLU A 110 8.36 -8.24 13.44
CA GLU A 110 7.81 -9.18 12.45
C GLU A 110 8.91 -9.76 11.56
N GLN A 111 10.05 -9.07 11.38
CA GLN A 111 11.23 -9.57 10.68
C GLN A 111 11.94 -10.69 11.43
N THR A 112 11.95 -10.66 12.77
CA THR A 112 12.62 -11.70 13.59
C THR A 112 11.81 -13.00 13.70
N LYS A 113 10.60 -13.05 13.15
CA LYS A 113 9.78 -14.26 13.18
C LYS A 113 10.18 -15.19 12.05
N GLU A 114 10.35 -16.46 12.39
CA GLU A 114 10.50 -17.51 11.40
C GLU A 114 9.11 -17.92 10.88
N PHE A 115 9.02 -18.09 9.56
CA PHE A 115 7.83 -18.57 8.87
C PHE A 115 8.21 -19.83 8.10
N GLU A 116 7.40 -20.88 8.22
CA GLU A 116 7.64 -22.16 7.56
C GLU A 116 7.16 -22.18 6.10
N TYR A 117 6.46 -21.13 5.67
CA TYR A 117 5.87 -21.03 4.34
C TYR A 117 6.96 -20.77 3.29
N LYS A 118 6.98 -21.56 2.21
CA LYS A 118 7.94 -21.41 1.09
C LYS A 118 7.36 -20.76 -0.16
N GLN A 119 6.04 -20.53 -0.16
CA GLN A 119 5.29 -20.06 -1.32
C GLN A 119 4.06 -19.26 -0.85
N SER A 120 3.65 -18.29 -1.64
CA SER A 120 2.68 -17.26 -1.25
C SER A 120 1.41 -17.25 -2.09
N HIS A 121 0.29 -16.98 -1.43
CA HIS A 121 -0.93 -16.51 -2.06
C HIS A 121 -0.91 -14.98 -2.07
N ILE A 122 -0.68 -14.34 -3.20
CA ILE A 122 -0.40 -12.89 -3.26
C ILE A 122 -1.62 -12.14 -3.78
N PHE A 123 -2.20 -12.64 -4.87
CA PHE A 123 -3.22 -11.91 -5.61
C PHE A 123 -4.50 -11.67 -4.81
N ILE A 124 -5.05 -12.71 -4.19
CA ILE A 124 -6.30 -12.58 -3.42
C ILE A 124 -6.12 -11.64 -2.22
N PRO A 125 -5.07 -11.76 -1.38
CA PRO A 125 -4.81 -10.78 -0.33
C PRO A 125 -4.63 -9.34 -0.83
N LEU A 126 -3.97 -9.14 -1.98
CA LEU A 126 -3.82 -7.83 -2.59
C LEU A 126 -5.17 -7.24 -3.01
N VAL A 127 -6.00 -8.00 -3.72
CA VAL A 127 -7.32 -7.56 -4.18
C VAL A 127 -8.23 -7.23 -3.01
N GLN A 128 -8.24 -8.06 -1.96
CA GLN A 128 -8.96 -7.76 -0.72
C GLN A 128 -8.48 -6.46 -0.08
N ARG A 129 -7.18 -6.17 -0.15
CA ARG A 129 -6.65 -4.92 0.39
C ARG A 129 -7.03 -3.71 -0.48
N LEU A 130 -6.98 -3.83 -1.80
CA LEU A 130 -7.44 -2.80 -2.72
C LEU A 130 -8.90 -2.41 -2.44
N LYS A 131 -9.78 -3.41 -2.29
CA LYS A 131 -11.18 -3.20 -1.90
C LYS A 131 -11.33 -2.46 -0.58
N ALA A 132 -10.57 -2.85 0.44
CA ALA A 132 -10.59 -2.17 1.73
C ALA A 132 -10.07 -0.71 1.64
N MET A 133 -9.04 -0.46 0.83
CA MET A 133 -8.50 0.88 0.58
C MET A 133 -9.48 1.78 -0.17
N GLN A 134 -10.27 1.21 -1.09
CA GLN A 134 -11.30 1.94 -1.82
C GLN A 134 -12.35 2.54 -0.88
N GLN A 135 -12.69 1.84 0.21
CA GLN A 135 -13.63 2.29 1.24
C GLN A 135 -13.07 3.39 2.17
N SER A 136 -11.74 3.56 2.25
CA SER A 136 -11.13 4.62 3.06
C SER A 136 -11.48 6.00 2.49
N GLN A 137 -11.71 6.97 3.37
CA GLN A 137 -11.93 8.37 3.00
C GLN A 137 -10.62 9.16 2.89
N ALA A 138 -9.47 8.47 2.98
CA ALA A 138 -8.17 9.11 2.89
C ALA A 138 -7.97 9.79 1.52
N SER A 139 -7.43 11.01 1.55
CA SER A 139 -7.07 11.77 0.34
C SER A 139 -5.95 11.10 -0.44
N GLU A 140 -5.06 10.39 0.25
CA GLU A 140 -4.01 9.59 -0.39
C GLU A 140 -4.05 8.15 0.10
N LYS A 141 -3.90 7.21 -0.83
CA LYS A 141 -4.05 5.78 -0.60
C LYS A 141 -2.88 5.05 -1.21
N VAL A 142 -2.07 4.43 -0.36
CA VAL A 142 -0.84 3.76 -0.79
C VAL A 142 -0.80 2.32 -0.30
N ILE A 143 -0.40 1.42 -1.17
CA ILE A 143 -0.08 0.04 -0.84
C ILE A 143 1.39 -0.20 -1.17
N LEU A 144 2.14 -0.72 -0.19
CA LEU A 144 3.50 -1.22 -0.34
C LEU A 144 3.46 -2.75 -0.31
N LEU A 145 3.65 -3.38 -1.46
CA LEU A 145 3.69 -4.82 -1.62
C LEU A 145 5.15 -5.28 -1.75
N TYR A 146 5.69 -5.89 -0.71
CA TYR A 146 7.00 -6.52 -0.72
C TYR A 146 6.82 -7.98 -1.12
N SER A 147 7.06 -8.30 -2.40
CA SER A 147 6.85 -9.65 -2.94
C SER A 147 7.51 -9.80 -4.31
N ASP A 148 7.97 -11.01 -4.61
CA ASP A 148 8.44 -11.39 -5.95
C ASP A 148 7.30 -11.62 -6.96
N LEU A 149 6.04 -11.45 -6.52
CA LEU A 149 4.79 -11.64 -7.27
C LEU A 149 4.51 -13.08 -7.73
N VAL A 150 5.36 -14.05 -7.38
CA VAL A 150 5.20 -15.41 -7.88
C VAL A 150 4.08 -16.11 -7.11
N GLU A 151 2.91 -16.16 -7.74
CA GLU A 151 1.69 -16.71 -7.14
C GLU A 151 1.79 -18.24 -6.96
N HIS A 152 1.35 -18.70 -5.81
CA HIS A 152 1.14 -20.11 -5.50
C HIS A 152 -0.20 -20.33 -4.81
N SER A 153 -1.28 -20.27 -5.57
CA SER A 153 -2.62 -20.52 -5.07
C SER A 153 -3.38 -21.48 -6.00
N PRO A 154 -4.60 -21.91 -5.62
CA PRO A 154 -5.47 -22.67 -6.53
C PRO A 154 -5.79 -21.92 -7.83
N LEU A 155 -5.67 -20.58 -7.83
CA LEU A 155 -5.86 -19.74 -9.00
C LEU A 155 -4.71 -19.94 -10.01
N TYR A 156 -3.46 -19.82 -9.56
CA TYR A 156 -2.30 -19.94 -10.42
C TYR A 156 -1.08 -20.42 -9.64
N ASN A 157 -0.25 -21.27 -10.29
CA ASN A 157 0.98 -21.78 -9.72
C ASN A 157 2.19 -21.43 -10.61
N GLY A 158 2.79 -20.28 -10.34
CA GLY A 158 3.99 -19.77 -11.01
C GLY A 158 5.28 -20.54 -10.72
N TYR A 159 5.26 -21.45 -9.75
CA TYR A 159 6.43 -22.26 -9.39
C TYR A 159 6.58 -23.51 -10.26
N SER A 160 5.50 -23.95 -10.90
CA SER A 160 5.49 -25.17 -11.72
C SER A 160 6.35 -25.02 -12.99
N THR A 161 7.14 -26.05 -13.31
CA THR A 161 8.13 -26.04 -14.41
C THR A 161 7.51 -25.97 -15.80
N SER A 162 6.24 -26.38 -15.95
CA SER A 162 5.47 -26.22 -17.18
C SER A 162 5.16 -24.75 -17.45
N HIS A 163 4.68 -24.01 -16.44
CA HIS A 163 4.26 -22.62 -16.58
C HIS A 163 5.44 -21.66 -16.71
N LYS A 164 6.59 -21.94 -16.07
CA LYS A 164 7.81 -21.12 -16.21
C LYS A 164 8.36 -21.08 -17.65
N ARG A 165 8.04 -22.07 -18.49
CA ARG A 165 8.53 -22.14 -19.89
C ARG A 165 7.54 -21.58 -20.91
N SER A 166 6.33 -21.21 -20.50
CA SER A 166 5.26 -20.79 -21.41
C SER A 166 4.50 -19.52 -20.98
N MET A 167 4.96 -18.76 -19.98
CA MET A 167 4.32 -17.49 -19.61
C MET A 167 4.10 -16.54 -20.79
N ASP A 168 5.03 -16.46 -21.74
CA ASP A 168 4.86 -15.63 -22.96
C ASP A 168 3.75 -16.16 -23.90
N LYS A 169 3.52 -17.47 -23.92
CA LYS A 169 2.49 -18.11 -24.76
C LYS A 169 1.12 -18.11 -24.12
N ASP A 170 1.08 -18.16 -22.79
CA ASP A 170 -0.13 -18.25 -21.99
C ASP A 170 -0.51 -16.89 -21.37
N TYR A 171 0.19 -15.81 -21.73
CA TYR A 171 0.07 -14.48 -21.12
C TYR A 171 -1.38 -13.98 -21.03
N ASP A 172 -2.10 -13.95 -22.15
CA ASP A 172 -3.48 -13.47 -22.19
C ASP A 172 -4.40 -14.35 -21.34
N THR A 173 -4.24 -15.68 -21.41
CA THR A 173 -4.99 -16.63 -20.58
C THR A 173 -4.77 -16.38 -19.08
N ILE A 174 -3.53 -16.09 -18.68
CA ILE A 174 -3.19 -15.79 -17.28
C ILE A 174 -3.84 -14.47 -16.88
N VAL A 175 -3.73 -13.42 -17.70
CA VAL A 175 -4.36 -12.12 -17.43
C VAL A 175 -5.88 -12.27 -17.26
N ASP A 176 -6.55 -12.96 -18.18
CA ASP A 176 -7.99 -13.21 -18.13
C ASP A 176 -8.38 -13.98 -16.86
N LEU A 177 -7.57 -14.98 -16.47
CA LEU A 177 -7.79 -15.75 -15.26
C LEU A 177 -7.73 -14.88 -14.00
N PHE A 178 -6.72 -14.01 -13.88
CA PHE A 178 -6.63 -13.05 -12.77
C PHE A 178 -7.76 -12.01 -12.81
N GLN A 179 -8.08 -11.46 -13.98
CA GLN A 179 -9.15 -10.48 -14.16
C GLN A 179 -10.53 -11.05 -13.82
N SER A 180 -10.79 -12.33 -14.08
CA SER A 180 -12.06 -12.98 -13.71
C SER A 180 -12.33 -12.99 -12.19
N HIS A 181 -11.30 -12.78 -11.37
CA HIS A 181 -11.38 -12.69 -9.91
C HIS A 181 -11.37 -11.24 -9.40
N LEU A 182 -11.24 -10.27 -10.29
CA LEU A 182 -11.54 -8.87 -9.97
C LEU A 182 -13.05 -8.67 -10.05
N THR A 183 -13.61 -8.02 -9.03
CA THR A 183 -14.88 -7.31 -9.21
C THR A 183 -14.58 -6.06 -10.04
N LEU A 184 -15.55 -5.57 -10.83
CA LEU A 184 -15.44 -4.38 -11.69
C LEU A 184 -15.30 -3.08 -10.85
N ASP A 185 -14.28 -3.04 -10.00
CA ASP A 185 -14.03 -1.98 -9.04
C ASP A 185 -13.12 -0.92 -9.65
N ASP A 186 -13.42 0.33 -9.35
CA ASP A 186 -12.53 1.47 -9.63
C ASP A 186 -11.54 1.66 -8.47
N TYR A 187 -10.27 1.38 -8.74
CA TYR A 187 -9.14 1.57 -7.82
C TYR A 187 -8.40 2.90 -8.07
N SER A 188 -9.03 3.85 -8.79
CA SER A 188 -8.52 5.21 -8.96
C SER A 188 -8.17 5.86 -7.63
N GLY A 189 -7.06 6.61 -7.62
CA GLY A 189 -6.54 7.28 -6.42
C GLY A 189 -5.73 6.37 -5.48
N ILE A 190 -5.61 5.07 -5.77
CA ILE A 190 -4.71 4.17 -5.05
C ILE A 190 -3.39 4.04 -5.83
N THR A 191 -2.26 4.14 -5.12
CA THR A 191 -0.93 3.81 -5.66
C THR A 191 -0.42 2.51 -5.04
N LEU A 192 -0.12 1.52 -5.88
CA LEU A 192 0.55 0.29 -5.50
C LEU A 192 2.03 0.38 -5.85
N TYR A 193 2.90 0.25 -4.85
CA TYR A 193 4.33 0.01 -5.04
C TYR A 193 4.61 -1.48 -4.87
N ILE A 194 5.28 -2.07 -5.85
CA ILE A 194 5.74 -3.45 -5.83
C ILE A 194 7.24 -3.43 -5.60
N ILE A 195 7.69 -3.97 -4.46
CA ILE A 195 9.05 -3.82 -3.95
C ILE A 195 9.72 -5.19 -3.91
N TYR A 196 10.61 -5.41 -4.86
CA TYR A 196 11.47 -6.59 -4.94
C TYR A 196 12.70 -6.29 -5.79
N TYR A 197 13.84 -6.81 -5.36
CA TYR A 197 15.14 -6.59 -6.01
C TYR A 197 15.74 -7.94 -6.37
N PRO A 198 15.47 -8.48 -7.56
CA PRO A 198 15.93 -9.80 -7.97
C PRO A 198 17.45 -9.88 -7.97
N THR A 199 18.00 -11.01 -7.53
CA THR A 199 19.45 -11.20 -7.35
C THR A 199 20.10 -12.03 -8.47
N SER A 200 19.28 -12.67 -9.31
CA SER A 200 19.72 -13.44 -10.47
C SER A 200 18.95 -13.07 -11.74
N THR A 201 19.54 -13.39 -12.91
CA THR A 201 18.89 -13.17 -14.21
C THR A 201 17.54 -13.89 -14.31
N LEU A 202 17.44 -15.11 -13.76
CA LEU A 202 16.21 -15.90 -13.78
C LEU A 202 15.12 -15.26 -12.91
N GLU A 203 15.46 -14.83 -11.69
CA GLU A 203 14.53 -14.10 -10.81
C GLU A 203 14.08 -12.79 -11.46
N ASN A 204 14.99 -12.06 -12.09
CA ASN A 204 14.67 -10.80 -12.77
C ASN A 204 13.69 -11.01 -13.93
N GLN A 205 13.91 -12.04 -14.74
CA GLN A 205 12.99 -12.37 -15.82
C GLN A 205 11.60 -12.73 -15.27
N LEU A 206 11.55 -13.62 -14.29
CA LEU A 206 10.29 -14.07 -13.68
C LEU A 206 9.51 -12.90 -13.07
N PHE A 207 10.18 -12.06 -12.28
CA PHE A 207 9.59 -10.87 -11.69
C PHE A 207 9.08 -9.88 -12.75
N SER A 208 9.85 -9.66 -13.82
CA SER A 208 9.46 -8.80 -14.93
C SER A 208 8.17 -9.29 -15.59
N ASP A 209 8.05 -10.60 -15.81
CA ASP A 209 6.89 -11.18 -16.47
C ASP A 209 5.63 -11.09 -15.60
N PHE A 210 5.76 -11.34 -14.28
CA PHE A 210 4.65 -11.09 -13.35
C PHE A 210 4.28 -9.60 -13.25
N CYS A 211 5.26 -8.70 -13.29
CA CYS A 211 4.96 -7.26 -13.32
C CYS A 211 4.14 -6.87 -14.55
N LYS A 212 4.42 -7.46 -15.72
CA LYS A 212 3.61 -7.24 -16.94
C LYS A 212 2.19 -7.77 -16.75
N ILE A 213 2.04 -8.98 -16.23
CA ILE A 213 0.73 -9.58 -15.93
C ILE A 213 -0.07 -8.67 -15.00
N TYR A 214 0.48 -8.28 -13.85
CA TYR A 214 -0.22 -7.43 -12.89
C TYR A 214 -0.60 -6.06 -13.50
N LYS A 215 0.30 -5.44 -14.27
CA LYS A 215 -0.02 -4.19 -14.99
C LYS A 215 -1.17 -4.36 -15.97
N SER A 216 -1.25 -5.50 -16.66
CA SER A 216 -2.33 -5.81 -17.60
C SER A 216 -3.64 -6.10 -16.89
N VAL A 217 -3.59 -6.91 -15.82
CA VAL A 217 -4.75 -7.26 -14.98
C VAL A 217 -5.44 -6.00 -14.46
N PHE A 218 -4.67 -5.00 -14.00
CA PHE A 218 -5.21 -3.78 -13.40
C PHE A 218 -5.33 -2.59 -14.37
N LYS A 219 -5.01 -2.75 -15.65
CA LYS A 219 -4.86 -1.65 -16.62
C LYS A 219 -6.07 -0.70 -16.66
N ASP A 220 -7.27 -1.25 -16.62
CA ASP A 220 -8.52 -0.49 -16.78
C ASP A 220 -9.22 -0.18 -15.44
N THR A 221 -8.54 -0.44 -14.31
CA THR A 221 -9.08 -0.23 -12.95
C THR A 221 -8.72 1.13 -12.36
N GLY A 222 -7.90 1.94 -13.04
CA GLY A 222 -7.38 3.21 -12.52
C GLY A 222 -6.28 3.07 -11.44
N LEU A 223 -5.93 1.84 -11.04
CA LEU A 223 -4.84 1.58 -10.09
C LEU A 223 -3.50 2.06 -10.67
N LYS A 224 -2.77 2.88 -9.91
CA LYS A 224 -1.42 3.31 -10.29
C LYS A 224 -0.38 2.34 -9.76
N ILE A 225 0.29 1.61 -10.65
CA ILE A 225 1.35 0.64 -10.28
C ILE A 225 2.74 1.23 -10.48
N ARG A 226 3.59 1.13 -9.46
CA ARG A 226 5.01 1.49 -9.46
C ARG A 226 5.85 0.28 -9.04
N ILE A 227 7.01 0.12 -9.66
CA ILE A 227 7.94 -0.97 -9.36
C ILE A 227 9.17 -0.38 -8.68
N GLY A 228 9.58 -0.96 -7.56
CA GLY A 228 10.66 -0.46 -6.71
C GLY A 228 10.28 0.78 -5.91
N MET A 229 11.23 1.21 -5.10
CA MET A 229 11.24 2.50 -4.41
C MET A 229 12.55 3.19 -4.75
N ASP A 230 12.51 4.46 -5.17
CA ASP A 230 13.68 5.23 -5.61
C ASP A 230 14.49 5.76 -4.41
N ASN A 231 14.69 4.93 -3.38
CA ASN A 231 15.08 5.41 -2.06
C ASN A 231 16.59 5.59 -1.89
N ASN A 232 17.42 5.42 -2.95
CA ASN A 232 18.86 5.73 -2.92
C ASN A 232 19.51 5.85 -4.32
N ILE A 233 19.36 7.00 -4.97
CA ILE A 233 20.45 7.61 -5.75
C ILE A 233 20.71 9.00 -5.14
N THR A 234 21.18 9.05 -3.90
CA THR A 234 21.84 10.24 -3.36
C THR A 234 22.79 9.88 -2.22
N SER A 235 24.09 10.12 -2.50
CA SER A 235 25.22 10.34 -1.58
C SER A 235 25.66 9.23 -0.61
N SER A 236 26.45 8.27 -1.12
CA SER A 236 27.61 7.74 -0.38
C SER A 236 28.90 8.38 -0.91
N HIS A 237 29.11 9.64 -0.52
CA HIS A 237 30.42 10.27 -0.46
C HIS A 237 30.40 11.21 0.75
N GLU A 238 30.81 10.66 1.89
CA GLU A 238 31.59 11.40 2.90
C GLU A 238 32.83 10.55 3.21
#